data_AF-A0A2D9MSJ1-F1
#
_entry.id   AF-A0A2D9MSJ1-F1
#
_cell.length_a   1.000
_cell.length_b   1.000
_cell.length_c   1.000
_cell.angle_alpha   90.00
_cell.angle_beta   90.00
_cell.angle_gamma   90.00
#
_symmetry.space_group_name_H-M   'P 1'
#
loop_
_entity.id
_entity.type
_entity.pdbx_description
1 polymer ?
#
loop_
_entity_poly.entity_id
_entity_poly.type
_entity_poly.pdbx_seq_one_letter_code
_entity_poly.pdbx_strand_id
1 'polypeptide(L)' 'DYVVVPQTDGELLLVDGDGNETRASLTSGLSYYRKAGVEHNVINAGDQPLTFIEIEMKAHSIE' A
#
# COMPACT_ATOMS: atom_id res chain seq x y z
N ASP A 1 -3.29 0.57 -11.88
CA ASP A 1 -1.99 1.01 -11.33
C ASP A 1 -2.24 2.08 -10.29
N TYR A 2 -1.41 2.16 -9.26
CA TYR A 2 -1.67 3.10 -8.15
C TYR A 2 -0.39 3.57 -7.45
N VAL A 3 -0.54 4.71 -6.78
CA VAL A 3 0.50 5.30 -5.91
C VAL A 3 -0.03 5.35 -4.50
N VAL A 4 0.80 4.91 -3.54
CA VAL A 4 0.56 5.08 -2.12
C VAL A 4 1.38 6.25 -1.60
N VAL A 5 0.75 7.14 -0.85
CA VAL A 5 1.38 8.30 -0.20
C VAL A 5 1.21 8.18 1.32
N PRO A 6 2.22 7.69 2.03
CA PRO A 6 2.16 7.56 3.48
C PRO A 6 2.06 8.93 4.15
N GLN A 7 1.15 9.08 5.10
CA GLN A 7 1.01 10.30 5.92
C GLN A 7 1.71 10.15 7.27
N THR A 8 1.86 8.91 7.75
CA THR A 8 2.54 8.56 9.00
C THR A 8 3.66 7.56 8.74
N ASP A 9 4.70 7.57 9.58
CA ASP A 9 5.65 6.46 9.65
C ASP A 9 4.96 5.22 10.28
N GLY A 10 5.40 4.02 9.91
CA GLY A 10 4.88 2.81 10.53
C GLY A 10 5.30 1.52 9.83
N GLU A 11 4.73 0.40 10.27
CA GLU A 11 4.93 -0.91 9.66
C GLU A 11 3.58 -1.55 9.31
N LEU A 12 3.51 -2.10 8.11
CA LEU A 12 2.40 -2.93 7.65
C LEU A 12 2.79 -4.39 7.67
N LEU A 13 1.84 -5.24 8.05
CA LEU A 13 1.84 -6.67 7.72
C LEU A 13 0.93 -6.87 6.50
N LEU A 14 1.49 -7.45 5.46
CA LEU A 14 0.80 -7.81 4.22
C LEU A 14 0.64 -9.32 4.18
N VAL A 15 -0.60 -9.79 3.97
CA VAL A 15 -0.90 -11.21 3.77
C VAL A 15 -1.42 -11.38 2.35
N ASP A 16 -0.73 -12.15 1.51
CA ASP A 16 -1.16 -12.40 0.12
C ASP A 16 -2.29 -13.44 0.03
N GLY A 17 -2.78 -13.70 -1.20
CA GLY A 17 -3.87 -14.65 -1.45
C GLY A 17 -3.53 -16.11 -1.10
N ASP A 18 -2.24 -16.46 -1.00
CA ASP A 18 -1.76 -17.78 -0.58
C ASP A 18 -1.51 -17.85 0.94
N GLY A 19 -1.69 -16.74 1.66
CA GLY A 19 -1.45 -16.63 3.08
C GLY A 19 0.00 -16.33 3.47
N ASN A 20 0.89 -15.99 2.51
CA ASN A 20 2.25 -15.60 2.84
C ASN A 20 2.29 -14.22 3.48
N GLU A 21 3.08 -14.09 4.53
CA GLU A 21 3.25 -12.86 5.28
C GLU A 21 4.51 -12.09 4.85
N THR A 22 4.37 -10.78 4.62
CA THR A 22 5.49 -9.86 4.37
C THR A 22 5.32 -8.59 5.20
N ARG A 23 6.44 -8.04 5.71
CA ARG A 23 6.44 -6.74 6.40
C ARG A 23 6.90 -5.64 5.46
N ALA A 24 6.25 -4.48 5.54
CA ALA A 24 6.60 -3.30 4.76
C ALA A 24 6.65 -2.06 5.65
N SER A 25 7.76 -1.32 5.60
CA SER A 25 7.88 -0.04 6.28
C SER A 25 7.24 1.08 5.47
N LEU A 26 6.46 1.93 6.14
CA LEU A 26 5.96 3.18 5.63
C LEU A 26 6.80 4.33 6.20
N THR A 27 7.25 5.21 5.32
CA THR A 27 7.92 6.46 5.69
C THR A 27 7.08 7.61 5.19
N SER A 28 6.69 8.51 6.09
CA SER A 28 5.86 9.68 5.79
C SER A 28 6.47 10.50 4.66
N GLY A 29 5.64 10.82 3.66
CA GLY A 29 6.04 11.57 2.47
C GLY A 29 6.82 10.77 1.42
N LEU A 30 7.25 9.53 1.70
CA LEU A 30 7.92 8.68 0.72
C LEU A 30 6.89 7.88 -0.09
N SER A 31 6.45 8.46 -1.20
CA SER A 31 5.49 7.79 -2.10
C SER A 31 6.11 6.60 -2.82
N TYR A 32 5.32 5.56 -3.08
CA TYR A 32 5.72 4.43 -3.92
C TYR A 32 4.61 3.96 -4.85
N TYR A 33 5.03 3.32 -5.93
CA TYR A 33 4.15 2.80 -6.98
C TYR A 33 3.92 1.29 -6.84
N ARG A 34 2.73 0.85 -7.25
CA ARG A 34 2.40 -0.57 -7.45
C ARG A 34 1.60 -0.76 -8.74
N LYS A 35 1.83 -1.90 -9.39
CA LYS A 35 1.07 -2.31 -10.56
C LYS A 35 -0.30 -2.82 -10.14
N ALA A 36 -1.29 -2.68 -11.00
CA ALA A 36 -2.58 -3.38 -10.83
C ALA A 36 -2.38 -4.91 -10.76
N GLY A 37 -3.30 -5.60 -10.10
CA GLY A 37 -3.29 -7.07 -9.95
C GLY A 37 -2.67 -7.59 -8.66
N VAL A 38 -2.34 -6.71 -7.71
CA VAL A 38 -1.91 -7.10 -6.38
C VAL A 38 -3.14 -7.47 -5.54
N GLU A 39 -3.10 -8.66 -4.92
CA GLU A 39 -4.07 -9.12 -3.93
C GLU A 39 -3.37 -9.26 -2.57
N HIS A 40 -3.86 -8.55 -1.56
CA HIS A 40 -3.40 -8.71 -0.18
C HIS A 40 -4.42 -8.20 0.84
N ASN A 41 -4.31 -8.69 2.07
CA ASN A 41 -4.83 -8.04 3.27
C ASN A 41 -3.74 -7.11 3.84
N VAL A 42 -4.11 -5.87 4.17
CA VAL A 42 -3.20 -4.86 4.74
C VAL A 42 -3.53 -4.64 6.21
N ILE A 43 -2.61 -4.99 7.09
CA ILE A 43 -2.79 -4.94 8.54
C ILE A 43 -1.82 -3.91 9.12
N ASN A 44 -2.32 -3.00 9.97
CA ASN A 44 -1.47 -2.14 10.77
C ASN A 44 -0.72 -3.00 11.80
N ALA A 45 0.60 -3.13 11.66
CA ALA A 45 1.45 -3.93 12.53
C ALA A 45 2.01 -3.13 13.73
N GLY A 46 1.59 -1.88 13.90
CA GLY A 46 1.93 -1.01 15.03
C GLY A 46 0.80 -0.81 16.03
N ASP A 47 1.07 -0.02 17.06
CA ASP A 47 0.14 0.33 18.15
C ASP A 47 -0.46 1.74 18.02
N GLN A 48 -0.01 2.52 17.02
CA GLN A 48 -0.54 3.85 16.71
C GLN A 48 -1.41 3.84 15.44
N PRO A 49 -2.34 4.79 15.27
CA PRO A 49 -3.05 4.98 14.01
C PRO A 49 -2.09 5.18 12.84
N LEU A 50 -2.36 4.49 11.75
CA LEU A 50 -1.56 4.54 10.53
C LEU A 50 -2.43 5.10 9.41
N THR A 51 -1.94 6.11 8.70
CA THR A 51 -2.68 6.81 7.63
C THR A 51 -1.86 6.87 6.35
N PHE A 52 -2.48 6.55 5.22
CA PHE A 52 -1.93 6.75 3.89
C PHE A 52 -3.05 7.09 2.91
N ILE A 53 -2.68 7.67 1.78
CA ILE A 53 -3.58 7.96 0.67
C ILE A 53 -3.22 7.00 -0.46
N GLU A 54 -4.23 6.38 -1.06
CA GLU A 54 -4.08 5.62 -2.29
C GLU A 54 -4.67 6.39 -3.47
N ILE A 55 -3.90 6.47 -4.55
CA ILE A 55 -4.27 7.20 -5.77
C ILE A 55 -4.28 6.21 -6.93
N GLU A 56 -5.46 5.76 -7.31
CA GLU A 56 -5.65 4.82 -8.41
C GLU A 56 -5.76 5.54 -9.76
N MET A 57 -4.93 5.13 -10.72
CA MET A 57 -4.98 5.63 -12.09
C MET A 57 -5.93 4.77 -12.91
N LYS A 58 -6.99 5.39 -13.41
CA LYS A 58 -7.85 4.75 -14.42
C LYS A 58 -7.05 4.62 -15.72
N ALA A 59 -7.09 3.44 -16.31
CA ALA A 59 -6.68 3.30 -17.70
C ALA A 59 -7.68 4.11 -18.55
N HIS A 60 -7.18 5.16 -19.21
CA HIS A 60 -7.86 5.72 -20.36
C HIS A 60 -7.23 5.06 -21.58
N SER A 61 -8.02 4.38 -22.40
CA SER A 61 -7.57 4.10 -23.77
C SER A 61 -7.32 5.46 -24.41
N ILE A 62 -6.08 5.76 -24.81
CA ILE A 62 -5.88 6.80 -25.82
C ILE A 62 -6.45 6.18 -27.09
N GLU A 63 -7.63 6.63 -27.52
CA GLU A 63 -8.13 6.33 -28.88
C GLU A 63 -7.14 6.84 -29.94
#